data_AF-A0AAV3ZYQ9-F1
#
_entry.id   AF-A0AAV3ZYQ9-F1
#
_cell.length_a   1.000
_cell.length_b   1.000
_cell.length_c   1.000
_cell.angle_alpha   90.00
_cell.angle_beta   90.00
_cell.angle_gamma   90.00
#
_symmetry.space_group_name_H-M   'P 1'
#
loop_
_entity.id
_entity.type
_entity.pdbx_description
1 polymer ?
#
loop_
_entity_poly.entity_id
_entity_poly.type
_entity_poly.pdbx_seq_one_letter_code
_entity_poly.pdbx_strand_id
1 'polypeptide(L)'
;MEVDSMHSLIERKLKNTPIYSPIDYFTIFRTSRVSPRPYEVKSLNHCLFRNYGQVSTFKTIRPGRQKGDPTVNDLRCLKYSPDGELSYKLTFDED
;
A
#
# COMPACT_ATOMS: atom_id res chain seq x y z
N MET A 1 23.23 -13.06 -1.53
CA MET A 1 22.38 -11.88 -1.20
C MET A 1 21.62 -11.52 -2.48
N GLU A 2 20.46 -12.14 -2.73
CA GLU A 2 19.76 -12.09 -4.04
C GLU A 2 19.22 -10.70 -4.43
N VAL A 3 18.89 -9.89 -3.44
CA VAL A 3 18.38 -8.53 -3.66
C VAL A 3 19.49 -7.60 -4.17
N ASP A 4 20.70 -7.77 -3.64
CA ASP A 4 21.86 -6.95 -3.97
C ASP A 4 22.40 -7.25 -5.37
N SER A 5 22.36 -8.52 -5.79
CA SER A 5 22.72 -8.92 -7.16
C SER A 5 21.74 -8.37 -8.20
N MET A 6 20.44 -8.33 -7.89
CA MET A 6 19.43 -7.71 -8.76
C MET A 6 19.63 -6.21 -8.90
N HIS A 7 19.85 -5.51 -7.79
CA HIS A 7 20.09 -4.07 -7.79
C HIS A 7 21.30 -3.71 -8.65
N SER A 8 22.43 -4.40 -8.44
CA SER A 8 23.67 -4.20 -9.18
C SER A 8 23.51 -4.36 -10.70
N LEU A 9 22.77 -5.39 -11.15
CA LEU A 9 22.54 -5.65 -12.58
C LEU A 9 21.66 -4.56 -13.23
N ILE A 10 20.63 -4.11 -12.52
CA ILE A 10 19.74 -3.04 -12.99
C ILE A 10 20.51 -1.73 -13.09
N GLU A 11 21.28 -1.37 -12.06
CA GLU A 11 22.04 -0.12 -12.02
C GLU A 11 23.08 -0.06 -13.17
N ARG A 12 23.79 -1.16 -13.42
CA ARG A 12 24.74 -1.27 -14.53
C ARG A 12 24.08 -1.02 -15.89
N LYS A 13 22.85 -1.47 -16.07
CA LYS A 13 22.11 -1.29 -17.33
C LYS A 13 21.51 0.10 -17.46
N LEU A 14 21.01 0.67 -16.36
CA LEU A 14 20.50 2.04 -16.29
C LEU A 14 21.56 3.08 -16.68
N LYS A 15 22.81 2.93 -16.18
CA LYS A 15 23.90 3.87 -16.47
C LYS A 15 24.22 4.02 -17.97
N ASN A 16 23.97 2.99 -18.76
CA ASN A 16 24.34 2.92 -20.18
C ASN A 16 23.15 3.07 -21.13
N THR A 17 21.94 3.31 -20.61
CA THR A 17 20.71 3.37 -21.42
C THR A 17 20.00 4.70 -21.20
N PRO A 18 19.84 5.55 -22.23
CA PRO A 18 19.02 6.75 -22.11
C PRO A 18 17.55 6.36 -21.91
N ILE A 19 16.84 7.13 -21.09
CA ILE A 19 15.43 6.90 -20.76
C ILE A 19 14.63 8.08 -21.31
N TYR A 20 13.75 7.80 -22.25
CA TYR A 20 12.91 8.83 -22.89
C TYR A 20 11.48 8.79 -22.38
N SER A 21 11.02 7.62 -21.93
CA SER A 21 9.69 7.42 -21.38
C SER A 21 9.72 6.52 -20.14
N PRO A 22 8.80 6.72 -19.16
CA PRO A 22 8.66 5.82 -18.03
C PRO A 22 8.42 4.35 -18.40
N ILE A 23 7.91 4.08 -19.60
CA ILE A 23 7.72 2.71 -20.08
C ILE A 23 9.06 1.98 -20.33
N ASP A 24 10.13 2.72 -20.63
CA ASP A 24 11.44 2.16 -20.95
C ASP A 24 12.04 1.43 -19.74
N TYR A 25 11.68 1.85 -18.52
CA TYR A 25 12.09 1.16 -17.29
C TYR A 25 11.65 -0.30 -17.28
N PHE A 26 10.48 -0.64 -17.80
CA PHE A 26 10.02 -2.04 -17.87
C PHE A 26 10.94 -2.88 -18.74
N THR A 27 11.33 -2.35 -19.89
CA THR A 27 12.25 -3.01 -20.82
C THR A 27 13.64 -3.16 -20.20
N ILE A 28 14.15 -2.11 -19.55
CA ILE A 28 15.46 -2.13 -18.89
C ILE A 28 15.47 -3.16 -17.75
N PHE A 29 14.47 -3.14 -16.89
CA PHE A 29 14.37 -4.08 -15.76
C PHE A 29 14.19 -5.51 -16.21
N ARG A 30 13.37 -5.78 -17.24
CA ARG A 30 13.19 -7.14 -17.77
C ARG A 30 14.50 -7.70 -18.32
N THR A 31 15.26 -6.87 -19.02
CA THR A 31 16.45 -7.29 -19.76
C THR A 31 17.77 -7.13 -18.98
N SER A 32 17.74 -6.68 -17.72
CA SER A 32 18.96 -6.48 -16.91
C SER A 32 19.63 -7.78 -16.49
N ARG A 33 18.87 -8.87 -16.33
CA ARG A 33 19.40 -10.22 -16.12
C ARG A 33 19.32 -11.06 -17.37
N VAL A 34 20.46 -11.57 -17.81
CA VAL A 34 20.58 -12.42 -19.01
C VAL A 34 20.50 -13.91 -18.64
N SER A 35 21.20 -14.34 -17.58
CA SER A 35 21.22 -15.71 -17.07
C SER A 35 20.78 -15.74 -15.59
N PRO A 36 20.01 -16.74 -15.13
CA PRO A 36 19.46 -17.88 -15.88
C PRO A 36 18.27 -17.51 -16.79
N ARG A 37 17.58 -16.40 -16.52
CA ARG A 37 16.48 -15.88 -17.35
C ARG A 37 16.20 -14.40 -17.04
N PRO A 38 15.59 -13.63 -17.97
CA PRO A 38 15.09 -12.28 -17.72
C PRO A 38 14.25 -12.14 -16.44
N TYR A 39 14.18 -10.92 -15.88
CA TYR A 39 13.30 -10.63 -14.75
C TYR A 39 11.84 -10.56 -15.20
N GLU A 40 10.94 -10.98 -14.32
CA GLU A 40 9.52 -10.74 -14.49
C GLU A 40 9.18 -9.37 -13.90
N VAL A 41 8.75 -8.43 -14.75
CA VAL A 41 8.36 -7.09 -14.33
C VAL A 41 6.85 -6.98 -14.49
N LYS A 42 6.15 -6.76 -13.38
CA LYS A 42 4.69 -6.62 -13.35
C LYS A 42 4.32 -5.15 -13.41
N SER A 43 3.47 -4.78 -14.37
CA SER A 43 2.84 -3.47 -14.40
C SER A 43 1.76 -3.38 -13.33
N LEU A 44 1.73 -2.27 -12.60
CA LEU A 44 0.65 -1.98 -11.67
C LEU A 44 -0.56 -1.53 -12.48
N ASN A 45 -1.59 -2.37 -12.54
CA ASN A 45 -2.86 -2.01 -13.16
C ASN A 45 -3.80 -1.45 -12.09
N HIS A 46 -4.84 -0.73 -12.51
CA HIS A 46 -5.87 -0.20 -11.62
C HIS A 46 -6.56 -1.30 -10.78
N CYS A 47 -6.51 -2.56 -11.23
CA CYS A 47 -7.01 -3.74 -10.51
C CYS A 47 -6.21 -4.10 -9.25
N LEU A 48 -4.96 -3.60 -9.10
CA LEU A 48 -4.15 -3.89 -7.91
C LEU A 48 -4.62 -3.06 -6.71
N PHE A 49 -5.22 -1.90 -6.95
CA PHE A 49 -5.76 -1.08 -5.88
C PHE A 49 -7.00 -1.76 -5.31
N ARG A 50 -7.06 -1.85 -3.98
CA ARG A 50 -8.26 -2.33 -3.31
C ARG A 50 -9.43 -1.41 -3.67
N ASN A 51 -10.53 -2.00 -4.15
CA ASN A 51 -11.75 -1.25 -4.42
C ASN A 51 -12.45 -0.92 -3.09
N TYR A 52 -12.16 0.28 -2.57
CA TYR A 52 -12.82 0.77 -1.34
C TYR A 52 -14.30 1.10 -1.53
N GLY A 53 -14.82 1.15 -2.77
CA GLY A 53 -16.25 1.27 -3.04
C GLY A 53 -17.04 -0.01 -2.73
N GLN A 54 -16.38 -1.17 -2.68
CA GLN A 54 -16.95 -2.45 -2.22
C GLN A 54 -16.75 -2.70 -0.73
N VAL A 55 -15.98 -1.86 -0.05
CA VAL A 55 -15.86 -1.91 1.41
C VAL A 55 -17.07 -1.18 1.97
N SER A 56 -18.21 -1.86 1.94
CA SER A 56 -19.44 -1.43 2.61
C SER A 56 -19.23 -1.57 4.12
N THR A 57 -18.56 -0.58 4.72
CA THR A 57 -18.88 0.07 6.00
C THR A 57 -17.64 0.59 6.72
N PHE A 58 -17.51 1.92 6.70
CA PHE A 58 -16.98 2.64 7.84
C PHE A 58 -17.89 3.86 8.05
N LYS A 59 -18.74 3.84 9.10
CA LYS A 59 -19.16 5.08 9.75
C LYS A 59 -17.87 5.68 10.29
N THR A 60 -17.30 6.65 9.57
CA THR A 60 -15.96 7.18 9.82
C THR A 60 -15.84 7.65 11.26
N ILE A 61 -14.81 7.19 11.99
CA ILE A 61 -14.42 7.83 13.24
C ILE A 61 -13.77 9.15 12.84
N ARG A 62 -14.51 10.24 13.01
CA ARG A 62 -13.98 11.57 12.73
C ARG A 62 -13.19 12.06 13.94
N PRO A 63 -12.06 12.74 13.75
CA PRO A 63 -11.41 13.45 14.84
C PRO A 63 -12.37 14.48 15.42
N GLY A 64 -12.29 14.68 16.73
CA GLY A 64 -12.97 15.75 17.44
C GLY A 64 -12.77 17.11 16.77
N ARG A 65 -13.82 17.94 16.73
CA ARG A 65 -13.80 19.26 16.09
C ARG A 65 -13.43 20.37 17.07
N GLN A 66 -13.71 20.17 18.36
CA GLN A 66 -13.48 21.17 19.40
C GLN A 66 -12.51 20.65 20.47
N LYS A 67 -11.94 21.59 21.23
CA LYS A 67 -11.08 21.25 22.36
C LYS A 67 -11.90 20.53 23.42
N GLY A 68 -11.53 19.28 23.72
CA GLY A 68 -12.25 18.41 24.67
C GLY A 68 -13.07 17.31 23.99
N ASP A 69 -13.20 17.33 22.66
CA ASP A 69 -13.80 16.21 21.94
C ASP A 69 -12.90 14.97 21.99
N PRO A 70 -13.47 13.76 22.10
CA PRO A 70 -12.71 12.52 22.05
C PRO A 70 -12.02 12.37 20.70
N THR A 71 -10.75 11.99 20.76
CA THR A 71 -9.88 11.81 19.61
C THR A 71 -9.64 10.32 19.34
N VAL A 72 -9.01 10.01 18.21
CA VAL A 72 -8.63 8.63 17.85
C VAL A 72 -7.74 8.01 18.93
N ASN A 73 -6.98 8.80 19.69
CA ASN A 73 -6.12 8.33 20.76
C ASN A 73 -6.88 7.85 22.01
N ASP A 74 -8.14 8.27 22.16
CA ASP A 74 -8.99 7.89 23.29
C ASP A 74 -9.73 6.56 23.04
N LEU A 75 -9.65 6.01 21.83
CA LEU A 75 -10.28 4.74 21.48
C LEU A 75 -9.61 3.57 22.21
N ARG A 76 -10.43 2.73 22.83
CA ARG A 76 -10.02 1.49 23.49
C ARG A 76 -10.48 0.24 22.77
N CYS A 77 -11.70 0.25 22.22
CA CYS A 77 -12.24 -0.87 21.49
C CYS A 77 -13.12 -0.40 20.32
N LEU A 78 -13.11 -1.16 19.24
CA LEU A 78 -13.96 -0.98 18.06
C LEU A 78 -14.67 -2.30 17.76
N LYS A 79 -15.98 -2.23 17.54
CA LYS A 79 -16.79 -3.37 17.11
C LYS A 79 -17.48 -3.04 15.79
N TYR A 80 -17.25 -3.89 14.80
CA TYR A 80 -17.95 -3.87 13.52
C TYR A 80 -19.09 -4.88 13.59
N SER A 81 -20.33 -4.40 13.49
CA SER A 81 -21.50 -5.28 13.36
C SER A 81 -21.66 -5.74 11.91
N PRO A 82 -22.18 -6.96 11.67
CA PRO A 82 -22.48 -7.45 10.31
C PRO A 82 -23.44 -6.52 9.54
N ASP A 83 -24.26 -5.75 10.26
CA ASP A 83 -25.21 -4.77 9.72
C ASP A 83 -24.55 -3.46 9.25
N GLY A 84 -23.22 -3.32 9.43
CA GLY A 84 -22.48 -2.16 8.98
C GLY A 84 -22.35 -1.02 9.99
N GLU A 85 -22.77 -1.26 11.24
CA GLU A 85 -22.62 -0.31 12.33
C GLU A 85 -21.25 -0.41 13.00
N LEU A 86 -20.69 0.76 13.36
CA LEU A 86 -19.46 0.88 14.12
C LEU A 86 -19.78 1.35 15.55
N SER A 87 -19.53 0.49 16.53
CA SER A 87 -19.56 0.85 17.96
C SER A 87 -18.14 1.04 18.48
N TYR A 88 -17.93 2.03 19.35
CA TYR A 88 -16.63 2.31 19.95
C TYR A 88 -16.73 2.47 21.47
N LYS A 89 -15.66 2.11 22.17
CA LYS A 89 -15.51 2.28 23.62
C LYS A 89 -14.30 3.18 23.90
N LEU A 90 -14.48 4.16 24.80
CA LEU A 90 -13.42 5.09 25.23
C LEU A 90 -12.87 4.77 26.63
N THR A 91 -13.69 4.17 27.49
CA THR A 91 -13.33 3.77 28.85
C THR A 91 -12.90 2.31 28.91
N PHE A 92 -12.08 1.95 29.90
CA PHE A 92 -11.72 0.54 30.15
C PHE A 92 -12.79 -0.20 30.94
N ASP A 93 -13.61 0.50 31.73
CA ASP A 93 -14.56 -0.10 32.67
C ASP A 93 -15.61 -0.97 31.98
N GLU A 94 -15.78 -2.19 32.47
CA GLU A 94 -16.77 -3.18 32.01
C GLU A 94 -18.17 -2.87 32.56
N ASP A 95 -18.78 -1.77 32.12
CA ASP A 95 -20.23 -1.55 32.27
C ASP A 95 -20.90 -1.36 30.90
#